data_AF-A0A1H4F5P1-F1
#
_entry.id   AF-A0A1H4F5P1-F1
#
_cell.length_a   1.000
_cell.length_b   1.000
_cell.length_c   1.000
_cell.angle_alpha   90.00
_cell.angle_beta   90.00
_cell.angle_gamma   90.00
#
_symmetry.space_group_name_H-M   'P 1'
#
loop_
_entity.id
_entity.type
_entity.pdbx_description
1 polymer ?
#
loop_
_entity_poly.entity_id
_entity_poly.type
_entity_poly.pdbx_seq_one_letter_code
_entity_poly.pdbx_strand_id
1 'polypeptide(L)'
;MKNHLSDNVLQALALDQQQVNEEMITHLEQCDRCREALANYQLLFTALKTVEKPSLEIDIEALVMPQLPKPAPVRQPVGWGNIWLAILGVAIFSVPLFITGRFIRNLFKEVPVMMLSIILVGTLIIVGFLLREIINSYKERKQLLNFYQ
;
A
#
# COMPACT_ATOMS: atom_id res chain seq x y z
N MET A 1 20.82 -20.14 -49.17
CA MET A 1 20.68 -20.57 -47.77
C MET A 1 20.14 -19.38 -46.99
N LYS A 2 18.81 -19.30 -46.79
CA LYS A 2 18.20 -18.19 -46.04
C LYS A 2 18.33 -18.53 -44.54
N ASN A 3 18.85 -17.60 -43.74
CA ASN A 3 18.89 -17.76 -42.28
C ASN A 3 17.45 -17.89 -41.77
N HIS A 4 17.07 -19.10 -41.32
CA HIS A 4 15.78 -19.34 -40.69
C HIS A 4 15.87 -19.01 -39.20
N LEU A 5 14.72 -18.68 -38.58
CA LEU A 5 14.61 -18.59 -37.13
C LEU A 5 14.96 -19.93 -36.51
N SER A 6 15.65 -19.92 -35.37
CA SER A 6 15.95 -21.15 -34.64
C SER A 6 14.68 -21.72 -34.02
N ASP A 7 14.64 -23.05 -33.85
CA ASP A 7 13.47 -23.73 -33.28
C ASP A 7 13.12 -23.20 -31.88
N ASN A 8 14.12 -22.86 -31.06
CA ASN A 8 13.90 -22.28 -29.73
C ASN A 8 13.11 -20.97 -29.79
N VAL A 9 13.39 -20.11 -30.79
CA VAL A 9 12.70 -18.84 -30.98
C VAL A 9 11.26 -19.07 -31.45
N LEU A 10 11.06 -20.02 -32.38
CA LEU A 10 9.72 -20.39 -32.85
C LEU A 10 8.85 -20.99 -31.73
N GLN A 11 9.42 -21.81 -30.85
CA GLN A 11 8.73 -22.37 -29.68
C GLN A 11 8.36 -21.28 -28.67
N ALA A 12 9.28 -20.34 -28.38
CA ALA A 12 9.01 -19.22 -27.49
C ALA A 12 7.88 -18.34 -28.02
N LEU A 13 7.91 -18.01 -29.33
CA LEU A 13 6.86 -17.27 -30.02
C LEU A 13 5.50 -17.98 -30.00
N ALA A 14 5.48 -19.31 -30.03
CA ALA A 14 4.26 -20.11 -29.95
C ALA A 14 3.70 -20.19 -28.51
N LEU A 15 4.55 -20.12 -27.48
CA LEU A 15 4.14 -20.07 -26.08
C LEU A 15 3.59 -18.69 -25.70
N ASP A 16 4.30 -17.64 -26.09
CA ASP A 16 4.04 -16.26 -25.69
C ASP A 16 4.32 -15.28 -26.84
N GLN A 17 3.23 -14.72 -27.37
CA GLN A 17 3.27 -13.75 -28.47
C GLN A 17 3.75 -12.35 -28.02
N GLN A 18 4.03 -12.13 -26.74
CA GLN A 18 4.53 -10.83 -26.25
C GLN A 18 6.03 -10.60 -26.53
N GLN A 19 6.78 -11.62 -26.94
CA GLN A 19 8.21 -11.52 -27.27
C GLN A 19 8.50 -11.29 -28.76
N VAL A 20 7.56 -10.71 -29.49
CA VAL A 20 7.67 -10.52 -30.95
C VAL A 20 8.41 -9.21 -31.25
N ASN A 21 9.57 -9.32 -31.90
CA ASN A 21 10.30 -8.17 -32.49
C ASN A 21 9.83 -7.90 -33.92
N GLU A 22 9.88 -6.65 -34.39
CA GLU A 22 9.48 -6.27 -35.77
C GLU A 22 10.27 -7.04 -36.86
N GLU A 23 11.54 -7.33 -36.62
CA GLU A 23 12.38 -8.15 -37.52
C GLU A 23 11.89 -9.61 -37.64
N MET A 24 11.25 -10.14 -36.60
CA MET A 24 10.69 -11.50 -36.63
C MET A 24 9.38 -11.55 -37.41
N ILE A 25 8.55 -10.51 -37.31
CA ILE A 25 7.29 -10.40 -38.07
C ILE A 25 7.61 -10.34 -39.56
N THR A 26 8.52 -9.46 -39.96
CA THR A 26 8.94 -9.32 -41.36
C THR A 26 9.55 -10.63 -41.90
N HIS A 27 10.29 -11.39 -41.08
CA HIS A 27 10.79 -12.70 -41.47
C HIS A 27 9.66 -13.73 -41.66
N LEU A 28 8.66 -13.76 -40.78
CA LEU A 28 7.52 -14.68 -40.85
C LEU A 28 6.62 -14.40 -42.06
N GLU A 29 6.51 -13.14 -42.49
CA GLU A 29 5.80 -12.77 -43.72
C GLU A 29 6.54 -13.22 -44.99
N GLN A 30 7.86 -13.29 -44.94
CA GLN A 30 8.72 -13.62 -46.10
C GLN A 30 9.16 -15.08 -46.16
N CYS A 31 8.92 -15.88 -45.11
CA CYS A 31 9.36 -17.27 -45.02
C CYS A 31 8.23 -18.24 -44.65
N ASP A 32 7.66 -18.89 -45.68
CA ASP A 32 6.58 -19.87 -45.51
C ASP A 32 6.95 -21.02 -44.56
N ARG A 33 8.20 -21.49 -44.61
CA ARG A 33 8.69 -22.57 -43.74
C ARG A 33 8.64 -22.22 -42.25
N CYS A 34 9.01 -20.99 -41.88
CA CYS A 34 8.97 -20.55 -40.49
C CYS A 34 7.53 -20.35 -40.02
N ARG A 35 6.65 -19.89 -40.91
CA ARG A 35 5.22 -19.73 -40.64
C ARG A 35 4.53 -21.08 -40.39
N GLU A 36 4.81 -22.09 -41.21
CA GLU A 36 4.28 -23.44 -41.02
C GLU A 36 4.79 -24.07 -39.72
N ALA A 37 6.08 -23.93 -39.42
CA ALA A 37 6.65 -24.41 -38.17
C ALA A 37 6.00 -23.76 -36.94
N LEU A 38 5.79 -22.44 -36.98
CA LEU A 38 5.09 -21.71 -35.91
C LEU A 38 3.65 -22.19 -35.72
N ALA A 39 2.90 -22.38 -36.81
CA ALA A 39 1.53 -22.87 -36.76
C ALA A 39 1.44 -24.27 -36.14
N ASN A 40 2.40 -25.16 -36.45
CA ASN A 40 2.48 -26.49 -35.85
C ASN A 40 2.71 -26.42 -34.34
N TYR A 41 3.62 -25.57 -33.86
CA TYR A 41 3.86 -25.39 -32.43
C TYR A 41 2.63 -24.79 -31.72
N GLN A 42 1.95 -23.83 -32.33
CA GLN A 42 0.71 -23.26 -31.78
C GLN A 42 -0.40 -24.31 -31.63
N LEU A 43 -0.55 -25.19 -32.63
CA LEU A 43 -1.50 -26.29 -32.58
C LEU A 43 -1.14 -27.26 -31.44
N LEU A 44 0.15 -27.61 -31.31
CA LEU A 44 0.65 -28.50 -30.26
C LEU A 44 0.38 -27.92 -28.86
N PHE A 45 0.68 -26.63 -28.62
CA PHE A 45 0.39 -25.99 -27.33
C PHE A 45 -1.11 -25.84 -27.05
N THR A 46 -1.92 -25.63 -28.09
CA THR A 46 -3.38 -25.61 -27.95
C THR A 46 -3.90 -26.97 -27.53
N ALA A 47 -3.41 -28.04 -28.14
CA ALA A 47 -3.73 -29.41 -27.75
C ALA A 47 -3.28 -29.71 -26.32
N LEU A 48 -2.09 -29.27 -25.91
CA LEU A 48 -1.62 -29.41 -24.52
C LEU A 48 -2.48 -28.64 -23.51
N LYS A 49 -3.01 -27.46 -23.87
CA LYS A 49 -3.95 -26.72 -23.01
C LYS A 49 -5.29 -27.43 -22.84
N THR A 50 -5.70 -28.26 -23.82
CA THR A 50 -6.92 -29.07 -23.73
C THR A 50 -6.75 -30.35 -22.90
N VAL A 51 -5.51 -30.76 -22.61
CA VAL A 51 -5.27 -31.86 -21.67
C VAL A 51 -5.70 -31.41 -20.28
N GLU A 52 -6.51 -32.23 -19.63
CA GLU A 52 -7.01 -31.97 -18.28
C GLU A 52 -5.83 -31.68 -17.34
N LYS A 53 -5.91 -30.54 -16.66
CA LYS A 53 -4.82 -30.09 -15.80
C LYS A 53 -4.61 -31.15 -14.73
N PRO A 54 -3.40 -31.74 -14.61
CA PRO A 54 -3.17 -32.78 -13.61
C PRO A 54 -3.50 -32.20 -12.24
N SER A 55 -4.42 -32.85 -11.52
CA SER A 55 -4.65 -32.56 -10.11
C SER A 55 -3.39 -32.96 -9.38
N LEU A 56 -2.57 -31.98 -9.04
CA LEU A 56 -1.43 -32.16 -8.17
C LEU A 56 -2.01 -32.50 -6.79
N GLU A 57 -2.01 -33.78 -6.42
CA GLU A 57 -2.43 -34.27 -5.09
C GLU A 57 -1.53 -33.74 -3.96
N ILE A 58 -0.43 -33.09 -4.32
CA ILE A 58 0.56 -32.53 -3.42
C ILE A 58 0.25 -31.05 -3.23
N ASP A 59 0.12 -30.63 -1.97
CA ASP A 59 0.02 -29.24 -1.58
C ASP A 59 1.36 -28.52 -1.82
N ILE A 60 1.50 -27.96 -3.03
CA ILE A 60 2.68 -27.19 -3.43
C ILE A 60 2.85 -25.95 -2.55
N GLU A 61 1.76 -25.36 -2.07
CA GLU A 61 1.82 -24.18 -1.20
C GLU A 61 2.48 -24.53 0.12
N ALA A 62 2.12 -25.66 0.73
CA ALA A 62 2.75 -26.18 1.95
C ALA A 62 4.24 -26.49 1.75
N LEU A 63 4.65 -26.93 0.55
CA LEU A 63 6.04 -27.29 0.26
C LEU A 63 6.94 -26.07 -0.04
N VAL A 64 6.37 -25.01 -0.63
CA VAL A 64 7.12 -23.83 -1.09
C VAL A 64 7.13 -22.71 -0.04
N MET A 65 6.07 -22.53 0.75
CA MET A 65 6.00 -21.51 1.81
C MET A 65 7.20 -21.49 2.77
N PRO A 66 7.71 -22.63 3.28
CA PRO A 66 8.86 -22.62 4.19
C PRO A 66 10.19 -22.29 3.49
N GLN A 67 10.26 -22.35 2.16
CA GLN A 67 11.45 -22.06 1.38
C GLN A 67 11.57 -20.57 1.02
N LEU A 68 10.51 -19.79 1.26
CA LEU A 68 10.55 -18.35 1.01
C LEU A 68 11.44 -17.65 2.04
N PRO A 69 12.30 -16.72 1.61
CA PRO A 69 13.10 -15.93 2.53
C PRO A 69 12.16 -15.11 3.42
N LYS A 70 12.23 -15.37 4.73
CA LYS A 70 11.46 -14.58 5.70
C LYS A 70 11.93 -13.13 5.62
N PRO A 71 11.01 -12.14 5.59
CA PRO A 71 11.41 -10.74 5.63
C PRO A 71 12.24 -10.52 6.89
N ALA A 72 13.50 -10.15 6.69
CA ALA A 72 14.39 -9.84 7.80
C ALA A 72 13.76 -8.71 8.62
N PRO A 73 13.76 -8.79 9.97
CA PRO A 73 13.29 -7.69 10.78
C PRO A 73 14.14 -6.47 10.44
N VAL A 74 13.51 -5.46 9.85
CA VAL A 74 14.13 -4.17 9.58
C VAL A 74 14.42 -3.54 10.93
N ARG A 75 15.62 -3.78 11.46
CA ARG A 75 16.14 -3.04 12.60
C ARG A 75 16.32 -1.61 12.11
N GLN A 76 15.33 -0.76 12.35
CA GLN A 76 15.49 0.67 12.13
C GLN A 76 16.56 1.15 13.11
N PRO A 77 17.74 1.59 12.63
CA PRO A 77 18.66 2.25 13.53
C PRO A 77 17.97 3.53 13.97
N VAL A 78 17.67 3.64 15.26
CA VAL A 78 17.39 4.94 15.89
C VAL A 78 18.68 5.75 15.79
N GLY A 79 18.87 6.37 14.62
CA GLY A 79 20.00 7.22 14.35
C GLY A 79 19.95 8.42 15.27
N TRP A 80 21.12 8.94 15.63
CA TRP A 80 21.28 10.14 16.44
C TRP A 80 20.43 11.32 15.91
N GLY A 81 20.12 11.36 14.61
CA GLY A 81 19.19 12.32 14.00
C GLY A 81 17.78 12.31 14.61
N ASN A 82 17.21 11.15 14.94
CA ASN A 82 15.88 11.07 15.55
C ASN A 82 15.85 11.64 16.97
N ILE A 83 16.96 11.49 17.71
CA ILE A 83 17.10 12.06 19.05
C ILE A 83 17.13 13.60 18.97
N TRP A 84 17.91 14.15 18.03
CA TRP A 84 17.93 15.59 17.79
C TRP A 84 16.58 16.14 17.34
N LEU A 85 15.86 15.41 16.49
CA LEU A 85 14.52 15.79 16.04
C LEU A 85 13.51 15.80 17.20
N ALA A 86 13.58 14.80 18.08
CA ALA A 86 12.75 14.74 19.29
C ALA A 86 13.06 15.89 20.25
N ILE A 87 14.33 16.20 20.48
CA ILE A 87 14.74 17.34 21.33
C ILE A 87 14.26 18.66 20.72
N LEU A 88 14.43 18.84 19.40
CA LEU A 88 13.96 20.03 18.70
C LEU A 88 12.44 20.19 18.80
N GLY A 89 11.69 19.11 18.59
CA GLY A 89 10.23 19.11 18.76
C GLY A 89 9.82 19.50 20.18
N VAL A 90 10.43 18.89 21.19
CA VAL A 90 10.15 19.22 22.59
C VAL A 90 10.52 20.68 22.90
N ALA A 91 11.65 21.18 22.41
CA ALA A 91 12.08 22.56 22.63
C ALA A 91 11.12 23.57 22.00
N ILE A 92 10.67 23.33 20.76
CA ILE A 92 9.75 24.20 20.03
C ILE A 92 8.42 24.35 20.76
N PHE A 93 7.90 23.29 21.39
CA PHE A 93 6.64 23.38 22.13
C PHE A 93 6.83 23.86 23.58
N SER A 94 7.88 23.41 24.27
CA SER A 94 8.08 23.71 25.69
C SER A 94 8.52 25.15 25.94
N VAL A 95 9.36 25.74 25.07
CA VAL A 95 9.88 27.10 25.27
C VAL A 95 8.76 28.16 25.18
N PRO A 96 7.90 28.17 24.14
CA PRO A 96 6.76 29.09 24.10
C PRO A 96 5.77 28.82 25.24
N LEU A 97 5.44 27.57 25.53
CA LEU A 97 4.53 27.25 26.65
C LEU A 97 5.07 27.72 28.01
N PHE A 98 6.39 27.65 28.21
CA PHE A 98 7.01 28.12 29.45
C PHE A 98 6.97 29.66 29.56
N ILE A 99 7.32 30.37 28.49
CA ILE A 99 7.28 31.84 28.45
C ILE A 99 5.84 32.33 28.58
N THR A 100 4.96 31.88 27.70
CA THR A 100 3.55 32.28 27.69
C THR A 100 2.84 31.82 28.95
N GLY A 101 3.18 30.66 29.51
CA GLY A 101 2.64 30.18 30.79
C GLY A 101 2.97 31.12 31.95
N ARG A 102 4.15 31.75 31.95
CA ARG A 102 4.51 32.77 32.95
C ARG A 102 3.71 34.06 32.75
N PHE A 103 3.53 34.50 31.51
CA PHE A 103 2.69 35.66 31.18
C PHE A 103 1.22 35.43 31.52
N ILE A 104 0.68 34.25 31.18
CA ILE A 104 -0.67 33.79 31.50
C ILE A 104 -0.86 33.82 33.02
N ARG A 105 0.03 33.21 33.80
CA ARG A 105 -0.09 33.24 35.27
C ARG A 105 -0.07 34.66 35.83
N ASN A 106 0.70 35.57 35.25
CA ASN A 106 0.71 36.97 35.67
C ASN A 106 -0.57 37.71 35.26
N LEU A 107 -1.09 37.47 34.05
CA LEU A 107 -2.39 38.00 33.60
C LEU A 107 -3.54 37.51 34.49
N PHE A 108 -3.53 36.24 34.88
CA PHE A 108 -4.57 35.66 35.74
C PHE A 108 -4.42 36.01 37.23
N LYS A 109 -3.32 36.62 37.67
CA LYS A 109 -3.18 37.11 39.07
C LYS A 109 -4.03 38.35 39.34
N GLU A 110 -4.23 39.19 38.33
CA GLU A 110 -5.03 40.42 38.45
C GLU A 110 -6.52 40.18 38.17
N VAL A 111 -6.88 38.99 37.67
CA VAL A 111 -8.27 38.64 37.40
C VAL A 111 -8.97 38.24 38.71
N PRO A 112 -10.08 38.91 39.09
CA PRO A 112 -10.83 38.54 40.27
C PRO A 112 -11.41 37.13 40.13
N VAL A 113 -11.34 36.35 41.21
CA VAL A 113 -11.76 34.94 41.26
C VAL A 113 -13.20 34.73 40.75
N MET A 114 -14.08 35.72 40.96
CA MET A 114 -15.45 35.70 40.43
C MET A 114 -15.49 35.63 38.89
N MET A 115 -14.69 36.40 38.16
CA MET A 115 -14.64 36.32 36.69
C MET A 115 -14.12 34.98 36.22
N LEU A 116 -13.07 34.45 36.87
CA LEU A 116 -12.54 33.12 36.57
C LEU A 116 -13.60 32.02 36.73
N SER A 117 -14.44 32.11 37.76
CA SER A 117 -15.52 31.14 37.99
C SER A 117 -16.58 31.17 36.89
N ILE A 118 -16.93 32.36 36.38
CA ILE A 118 -17.90 32.51 35.29
C ILE A 118 -17.34 31.94 33.99
N ILE A 119 -16.07 32.24 33.67
CA ILE A 119 -15.38 31.70 32.48
C ILE A 119 -15.32 30.17 32.56
N LEU A 120 -14.95 29.62 33.72
CA LEU A 120 -14.85 28.18 33.93
C LEU A 120 -16.20 27.49 33.72
N VAL A 121 -17.26 28.02 34.32
CA VAL A 121 -18.63 27.48 34.17
C VAL A 121 -19.09 27.57 32.72
N GLY A 122 -18.89 28.72 32.06
CA GLY A 122 -19.23 28.88 30.63
C GLY A 122 -18.47 27.89 29.75
N THR A 123 -17.17 27.71 30.00
CA THR A 123 -16.34 26.74 29.28
C THR A 123 -16.85 25.31 29.47
N LEU A 124 -17.20 24.92 30.70
CA LEU A 124 -17.74 23.60 31.00
C LEU A 124 -19.08 23.34 30.28
N ILE A 125 -19.95 24.35 30.20
CA ILE A 125 -21.23 24.26 29.49
C ILE A 125 -20.99 24.05 27.99
N ILE A 126 -20.11 24.85 27.37
CA ILE A 126 -19.77 24.73 25.95
C ILE A 126 -19.15 23.37 25.66
N VAL A 127 -18.18 22.93 26.46
CA VAL A 127 -17.54 21.62 26.31
C VAL A 127 -18.57 20.49 26.45
N GLY A 128 -19.47 20.58 27.43
CA GLY A 128 -20.55 19.62 27.59
C GLY A 128 -21.48 19.55 26.37
N PHE A 129 -21.80 20.71 25.77
CA PHE A 129 -22.60 20.77 24.56
C PHE A 129 -21.89 20.13 23.36
N LEU A 130 -20.62 20.46 23.14
CA LEU A 130 -19.81 19.90 22.05
C LEU A 130 -19.62 18.39 22.20
N LEU A 131 -19.38 17.90 23.43
CA LEU A 131 -19.28 16.46 23.69
C LEU A 131 -20.59 15.75 23.36
N ARG A 132 -21.73 16.33 23.74
CA ARG A 132 -23.05 15.78 23.42
C ARG A 132 -23.28 15.72 21.91
N GLU A 133 -22.91 16.77 21.19
CA GLU A 133 -23.01 16.83 19.72
C GLU A 133 -22.15 15.76 19.06
N ILE A 134 -20.89 15.61 19.49
CA ILE A 134 -19.97 14.57 18.98
C ILE A 134 -20.55 13.17 19.20
N ILE A 135 -21.08 12.89 20.40
CA ILE A 135 -21.68 11.59 20.72
C ILE A 135 -22.90 11.32 19.82
N ASN A 136 -23.75 12.32 19.61
CA ASN A 136 -24.92 12.18 18.74
C ASN A 136 -24.51 11.95 17.28
N SER A 137 -23.57 12.75 16.75
CA SER A 137 -23.04 12.58 15.40
C SER A 137 -22.41 11.20 15.21
N TYR A 138 -21.72 10.70 16.24
CA TYR A 138 -21.15 9.35 16.23
C TYR A 138 -22.22 8.25 16.20
N LYS A 139 -23.34 8.43 16.92
CA LYS A 139 -24.48 7.50 16.87
C LYS A 139 -25.15 7.46 15.49
N GLU A 140 -25.37 8.62 14.87
CA GLU A 140 -25.95 8.70 13.53
C GLU A 140 -25.07 8.01 12.49
N ARG A 141 -23.75 8.27 12.52
CA ARG A 141 -22.79 7.60 11.64
C ARG A 141 -22.81 6.07 11.81
N LYS A 142 -22.93 5.58 13.04
CA LYS A 142 -23.06 4.13 13.31
C LYS A 142 -24.34 3.53 12.72
N GLN A 143 -25.46 4.26 12.76
CA GLN A 143 -26.72 3.78 12.19
C GLN A 143 -26.67 3.70 10.66
N LEU A 144 -26.00 4.65 10.00
CA LEU A 144 -25.80 4.63 8.54
C LEU A 144 -24.92 3.45 8.08
N LEU A 145 -23.90 3.08 8.86
CA LEU A 145 -23.04 1.93 8.57
C LEU A 145 -23.78 0.59 8.74
N ASN A 146 -24.69 0.49 9.71
CA ASN A 146 -25.47 -0.73 9.96
C ASN A 146 -26.62 -0.94 8.95
N PHE A 147 -26.97 0.09 8.17
CA PHE A 147 -27.98 0.02 7.11
C PHE A 147 -27.44 -0.48 5.77
N TYR A 148 -26.10 -0.58 5.63
CA TYR A 148 -25.42 -1.03 4.40
C TYR A 148 -24.86 -2.47 4.50
N GLN A 149 -25.23 -3.18 5.56
CA GLN A 149 -24.94 -4.60 5.79
C GLN A 149 -26.25 -5.39 5.78
#